data_AF-A0A0S2W7L3-F1
#
_entry.id   AF-A0A0S2W7L3-F1
#
_cell.length_a   1.000
_cell.length_b   1.000
_cell.length_c   1.000
_cell.angle_alpha   90.00
_cell.angle_beta   90.00
_cell.angle_gamma   90.00
#
_symmetry.space_group_name_H-M   'P 1'
#
loop_
_entity.id
_entity.type
_entity.pdbx_description
1 polymer ?
#
loop_
_entity_poly.entity_id
_entity_poly.type
_entity_poly.pdbx_seq_one_letter_code
_entity_poly.pdbx_strand_id
1 'polypeptide(L)'
;MISSYIKGVHAVSLEAAQKIAGALDVSLWVLLNGEALPVTALDMTEKERRLIGEYRRLTGSEREAVDHVIQVYNERKKERTGG
;
A
#
# COMPACT_ATOMS: atom_id res chain seq x y z
N MET A 1 -2.38 15.66 21.63
CA MET A 1 -1.01 15.49 21.08
C MET A 1 -0.97 14.25 20.18
N ILE A 2 -0.15 14.22 19.13
CA ILE A 2 0.05 13.03 18.27
C ILE A 2 0.38 11.77 19.10
N SER A 3 1.09 11.93 20.23
CA SER A 3 1.42 10.84 21.14
C SER A 3 0.22 10.10 21.74
N SER A 4 -0.97 10.72 21.77
CA SER A 4 -2.22 10.10 22.25
C SER A 4 -2.77 9.07 21.26
N TYR A 5 -2.66 9.35 19.96
CA TYR A 5 -3.08 8.44 18.89
C TYR A 5 -2.13 7.25 18.74
N ILE A 6 -0.81 7.50 18.90
CA ILE A 6 0.22 6.45 18.88
C ILE A 6 0.05 5.47 20.06
N LYS A 7 -0.38 5.98 21.23
CA LYS A 7 -0.61 5.17 22.43
C LYS A 7 -1.97 4.46 22.47
N GLY A 8 -2.79 4.57 21.41
CA GLY A 8 -4.13 3.96 21.35
C GLY A 8 -5.15 4.58 22.32
N VAL A 9 -4.86 5.75 22.90
CA VAL A 9 -5.69 6.38 23.94
C VAL A 9 -6.92 7.09 23.34
N HIS A 10 -6.86 7.45 22.06
CA HIS A 10 -7.99 8.01 21.32
C HIS A 10 -8.13 7.33 19.96
N ALA A 11 -9.36 6.95 19.62
CA ALA A 11 -9.70 6.45 18.29
C ALA A 11 -9.53 7.58 17.26
N VAL A 12 -8.78 7.32 16.20
CA VAL A 12 -8.73 8.21 15.02
C VAL A 12 -10.08 8.11 14.33
N SER A 13 -10.71 9.25 13.98
CA SER A 13 -11.94 9.21 13.19
C SER A 13 -11.68 8.57 11.83
N LEU A 14 -12.69 7.88 11.26
CA LEU A 14 -12.57 7.26 9.94
C LEU A 14 -12.10 8.27 8.87
N GLU A 15 -12.64 9.49 8.91
CA GLU A 15 -12.27 10.56 7.99
C GLU A 15 -10.78 10.96 8.13
N ALA A 16 -10.28 11.05 9.36
CA ALA A 16 -8.87 11.35 9.60
C ALA A 16 -7.97 10.19 9.14
N ALA A 17 -8.37 8.94 9.38
CA ALA A 17 -7.64 7.76 8.93
C ALA A 17 -7.59 7.69 7.39
N GLN A 18 -8.68 8.03 6.70
CA GLN A 18 -8.70 8.13 5.24
C GLN A 18 -7.76 9.23 4.71
N LYS A 19 -7.72 10.40 5.35
CA LYS A 19 -6.79 11.47 4.98
C LYS A 19 -5.33 11.06 5.19
N ILE A 20 -5.03 10.36 6.28
CA ILE A 20 -3.69 9.84 6.56
C ILE A 20 -3.29 8.77 5.54
N ALA A 21 -4.18 7.82 5.24
CA ALA A 21 -3.95 6.79 4.24
C ALA A 21 -3.65 7.41 2.87
N GLY A 22 -4.45 8.40 2.45
CA GLY A 22 -4.22 9.16 1.23
C GLY A 22 -2.90 9.94 1.22
N ALA A 23 -2.50 10.54 2.33
CA ALA A 23 -1.23 11.27 2.44
C ALA A 23 0.01 10.35 2.39
N LEU A 24 -0.13 9.11 2.88
CA LEU A 24 0.92 8.09 2.86
C LEU A 24 0.91 7.25 1.59
N ASP A 25 -0.04 7.50 0.67
CA ASP A 25 -0.23 6.75 -0.57
C ASP A 25 -0.40 5.23 -0.34
N VAL A 26 -1.08 4.87 0.75
CA VAL A 26 -1.42 3.48 1.12
C VAL A 26 -2.93 3.33 1.27
N SER A 27 -3.45 2.12 1.13
CA SER A 27 -4.87 1.86 1.41
C SER A 27 -5.17 2.01 2.90
N LEU A 28 -6.42 2.33 3.24
CA LEU A 28 -6.86 2.41 4.64
C LEU A 28 -6.64 1.08 5.37
N TRP A 29 -6.79 -0.04 4.68
CA TRP A 29 -6.50 -1.36 5.26
C TRP A 29 -5.03 -1.51 5.65
N VAL A 30 -4.11 -1.14 4.76
CA VAL A 30 -2.65 -1.19 5.03
C VAL A 30 -2.31 -0.30 6.21
N LEU A 31 -2.92 0.88 6.28
CA LEU A 31 -2.73 1.80 7.41
C LEU A 31 -3.18 1.17 8.74
N LEU A 32 -4.29 0.44 8.75
CA LEU A 32 -4.89 -0.11 9.98
C LEU A 32 -4.31 -1.46 10.40
N ASN A 33 -3.88 -2.30 9.46
CA ASN A 33 -3.49 -3.69 9.72
C ASN A 33 -1.99 -3.94 9.53
N GLY A 34 -1.24 -2.99 8.98
CA GLY A 34 0.21 -3.13 8.74
C GLY A 34 0.58 -4.09 7.60
N GLU A 35 -0.41 -4.79 7.04
CA GLU A 35 -0.26 -5.69 5.90
C GLU A 35 -1.28 -5.35 4.81
N ALA A 36 -0.94 -5.68 3.57
CA ALA A 36 -1.85 -5.50 2.44
C ALA A 36 -2.95 -6.56 2.48
N LEU A 37 -4.20 -6.14 2.28
CA LEU A 37 -5.31 -7.06 2.09
C LEU A 37 -5.03 -7.91 0.84
N PRO A 38 -5.32 -9.21 0.84
CA PRO A 38 -5.34 -10.00 -0.39
C PRO A 38 -6.21 -9.30 -1.43
N VAL A 39 -5.62 -8.89 -2.56
CA VAL A 39 -6.28 -7.98 -3.49
C VAL A 39 -7.50 -8.66 -4.12
N THR A 40 -8.70 -8.23 -3.72
CA THR A 40 -9.92 -8.45 -4.49
C THR A 40 -10.28 -7.17 -5.26
N ALA A 41 -10.96 -7.30 -6.41
CA ALA A 41 -11.22 -6.15 -7.29
C ALA A 41 -12.04 -5.01 -6.64
N LEU A 42 -12.78 -5.31 -5.55
CA LEU A 42 -13.59 -4.34 -4.81
C LEU A 42 -12.75 -3.43 -3.89
N ASP A 43 -11.60 -3.92 -3.42
CA ASP A 43 -10.80 -3.24 -2.39
C ASP A 43 -9.73 -2.29 -2.97
N MET A 44 -9.66 -2.23 -4.31
CA MET A 44 -8.68 -1.40 -5.02
C MET A 44 -9.09 0.07 -5.06
N THR A 45 -8.15 0.93 -4.69
CA THR A 45 -8.19 2.37 -4.99
C THR A 45 -8.18 2.62 -6.50
N GLU A 46 -8.62 3.81 -6.91
CA GLU A 46 -8.61 4.20 -8.33
C GLU A 46 -7.20 4.19 -8.95
N LYS A 47 -6.19 4.54 -8.15
CA LYS A 47 -4.78 4.49 -8.57
C LYS A 47 -4.31 3.06 -8.81
N GLU A 48 -4.66 2.13 -7.93
CA GLU A 48 -4.31 0.70 -8.09
C GLU A 48 -5.02 0.10 -9.30
N ARG A 49 -6.30 0.43 -9.52
CA ARG A 49 -7.04 -0.02 -10.71
C ARG A 49 -6.37 0.45 -12.00
N ARG A 50 -5.99 1.73 -12.04
CA ARG A 50 -5.25 2.29 -13.19
C ARG A 50 -3.93 1.59 -13.39
N LEU A 51 -3.14 1.38 -12.34
CA LEU A 51 -1.84 0.70 -12.42
C LEU A 51 -1.97 -0.71 -13.01
N ILE A 52 -2.92 -1.51 -12.53
CA ILE A 52 -3.16 -2.86 -13.08
C ILE A 52 -3.66 -2.79 -14.53
N GLY A 53 -4.54 -1.83 -14.84
CA GLY A 53 -5.03 -1.61 -16.20
C GLY A 53 -3.90 -1.32 -17.19
N GLU A 54 -2.98 -0.43 -16.81
CA GLU A 54 -1.81 -0.09 -17.63
C GLU A 54 -0.81 -1.24 -17.69
N TYR A 55 -0.53 -1.94 -16.58
CA TYR A 55 0.35 -3.11 -16.56
C TYR A 55 -0.11 -4.20 -17.54
N ARG A 56 -1.42 -4.43 -17.68
CA ARG A 56 -1.98 -5.38 -18.65
C ARG A 56 -1.79 -4.94 -20.10
N ARG A 57 -1.57 -3.66 -20.38
CA ARG A 57 -1.33 -3.13 -21.72
C ARG A 57 0.14 -3.13 -22.12
N LEU A 58 1.04 -3.25 -21.15
CA LEU A 58 2.48 -3.32 -21.39
C LEU A 58 2.88 -4.53 -22.24
N THR A 59 3.95 -4.35 -23.02
CA THR A 59 4.66 -5.41 -23.74
C THR A 59 5.47 -6.28 -22.77
N GLY A 60 5.97 -7.43 -23.25
CA GLY A 60 6.71 -8.39 -22.41
C GLY A 60 7.90 -7.77 -21.68
N SER A 61 8.77 -7.05 -22.39
CA SER A 61 9.95 -6.41 -21.81
C SER A 61 9.60 -5.28 -20.83
N GLU A 62 8.50 -4.56 -21.06
CA GLU A 62 8.03 -3.51 -20.16
C GLU A 62 7.45 -4.11 -18.87
N ARG A 63 6.74 -5.25 -18.96
CA ARG A 63 6.27 -5.97 -17.76
C ARG A 63 7.43 -6.52 -16.94
N GLU A 64 8.44 -7.11 -17.58
CA GLU A 64 9.63 -7.60 -16.90
C GLU A 64 10.34 -6.49 -16.09
N ALA A 65 10.41 -5.28 -16.63
CA ALA A 65 10.96 -4.14 -15.92
C ALA A 65 10.15 -3.78 -14.66
N VAL A 66 8.81 -3.81 -14.76
CA VAL A 66 7.92 -3.56 -13.60
C VAL A 66 8.06 -4.68 -12.56
N ASP A 67 8.09 -5.94 -12.99
CA ASP A 67 8.23 -7.10 -12.11
C ASP A 67 9.57 -7.06 -11.37
N HIS A 68 10.64 -6.65 -12.05
CA HIS A 68 11.94 -6.46 -11.44
C HIS A 68 11.91 -5.41 -10.32
N VAL A 69 11.24 -4.27 -10.54
CA VAL A 69 11.10 -3.23 -9.50
C VAL A 69 10.36 -3.77 -8.28
N ILE A 70 9.30 -4.57 -8.48
CA ILE A 70 8.54 -5.21 -7.40
C ILE A 70 9.44 -6.19 -6.64
N GLN A 71 10.23 -7.00 -7.34
CA GLN A 71 11.15 -7.94 -6.74
C GLN A 71 12.19 -7.23 -5.84
N VAL A 72 12.87 -6.21 -6.36
CA VAL A 72 13.87 -5.42 -5.61
C VAL A 72 13.26 -4.75 -4.37
N TYR A 73 12.01 -4.30 -4.46
CA TYR A 73 11.29 -3.79 -3.29
C TYR A 73 11.09 -4.87 -2.22
N ASN A 74 10.63 -6.06 -2.61
CA ASN A 74 10.36 -7.16 -1.69
C ASN A 74 11.63 -7.68 -1.01
N GLU A 75 12.74 -7.73 -1.73
CA GLU A 75 14.05 -8.11 -1.17
C GLU A 75 14.50 -7.12 -0.09
N ARG A 76 14.48 -5.81 -0.38
CA ARG A 76 14.78 -4.76 0.61
C ARG A 76 13.84 -4.77 1.80
N LYS A 77 12.56 -5.12 1.61
CA LYS A 77 11.60 -5.25 2.71
C LYS A 77 11.98 -6.39 3.65
N LYS A 78 12.38 -7.54 3.11
CA LYS A 78 12.85 -8.69 3.90
C LYS A 78 14.07 -8.32 4.74
N GLU A 79 15.04 -7.63 4.15
CA GLU A 79 16.24 -7.15 4.86
C GLU A 79 15.91 -6.22 6.05
N ARG A 80 14.84 -5.41 5.95
CA ARG A 80 14.41 -4.49 7.01
C ARG A 80 13.59 -5.15 8.12
N THR A 81 13.00 -6.31 7.86
CA THR A 81 12.11 -7.02 8.80
C THR A 81 12.73 -8.30 9.37
N GLY A 82 13.93 -8.69 8.92
CA GLY A 82 14.65 -9.86 9.39
C GLY A 82 16.15 -9.82 9.09
N GLY A 83 16.85 -8.96 9.82
CA GLY A 83 18.28 -9.05 10.13
C GLY A 83 18.47 -9.05 11.65
#